data_AF-A0A0B1S795-F1
#
_entry.id   AF-A0A0B1S795-F1
#
_cell.length_a   1.000
_cell.length_b   1.000
_cell.length_c   1.000
_cell.angle_alpha   90.00
_cell.angle_beta   90.00
_cell.angle_gamma   90.00
#
_symmetry.space_group_name_H-M   'P 1'
#
loop_
_entity.id
_entity.type
_entity.pdbx_description
1 polymer ?
#
loop_
_entity_poly.entity_id
_entity_poly.type
_entity_poly.pdbx_seq_one_letter_code
_entity_poly.pdbx_strand_id
1 'polypeptide(L)'
;MIFNAGRPQTRQTYGDGRTQTSTLLPSTQLDQHSLLGKTTETVDRSAMNLEEIKPDFSEQQFCRTYLDNELYIPKEYLDAGYMTLDAEDYTASVLNYPDCYGMKEKTAHHYYSNSFIIFLGDHGPRFGEEANARVNDAEQRNPFLYIVIPEHLRYSPMHEQLVQNSEELLTHHDLHATLKDILYFQPASNFTELEFKVFDSNKRGSSVLRRYEEGVKRSCKTLPIPFQYCICQYVTSKVDDKELKWELGLFAADQLDLILKSEGVSSMCESIKLYNV
;
A
#
# COMPACT_ATOMS: atom_id res chain seq x y z
N MET A 1 1.50 15.35 1.23
CA MET A 1 1.67 15.62 -0.22
C MET A 1 2.75 14.74 -0.81
N ILE A 2 2.43 13.96 -1.84
CA ILE A 2 3.42 13.25 -2.66
C ILE A 2 3.76 14.16 -3.84
N PHE A 3 4.87 14.88 -3.76
CA PHE A 3 5.39 15.66 -4.88
C PHE A 3 6.25 14.75 -5.76
N ASN A 4 5.73 14.36 -6.93
CA ASN A 4 6.57 13.72 -7.94
C ASN A 4 7.36 14.80 -8.69
N ALA A 5 8.52 15.17 -8.16
CA ALA A 5 9.46 16.09 -8.80
C ALA A 5 10.16 15.39 -9.98
N GLY A 6 9.46 15.27 -11.11
CA GLY A 6 10.03 14.67 -12.31
C GLY A 6 10.96 15.62 -13.09
N ARG A 7 12.28 15.41 -12.97
CA ARG A 7 13.36 15.35 -14.02
C ARG A 7 14.66 16.12 -13.64
N PRO A 8 15.88 15.76 -14.16
CA PRO A 8 16.44 14.47 -14.60
C PRO A 8 17.55 13.95 -13.65
N GLN A 9 17.93 12.68 -13.83
CA GLN A 9 18.92 11.95 -13.02
C GLN A 9 20.26 12.70 -12.82
N THR A 10 20.71 12.79 -11.57
CA THR A 10 22.13 12.64 -11.23
C THR A 10 22.29 11.91 -9.90
N ARG A 11 23.25 10.98 -9.88
CA ARG A 11 23.64 10.09 -8.77
C ARG A 11 24.04 10.89 -7.52
N GLN A 12 23.56 10.50 -6.35
CA GLN A 12 24.26 10.74 -5.08
C GLN A 12 24.34 9.46 -4.25
N THR A 13 25.53 9.26 -3.69
CA THR A 13 25.96 8.14 -2.86
C THR A 13 25.55 8.36 -1.40
N TYR A 14 25.06 7.32 -0.73
CA TYR A 14 24.70 7.33 0.69
C TYR A 14 25.91 7.07 1.61
N GLY A 15 25.97 7.82 2.70
CA GLY A 15 26.90 7.65 3.82
C GLY A 15 26.17 7.34 5.13
N ASP A 16 26.74 6.35 5.82
CA ASP A 16 26.51 5.74 7.13
C ASP A 16 25.77 6.50 8.26
N GLY A 17 24.84 5.78 8.90
CA GLY A 17 24.90 5.49 10.35
C GLY A 17 24.50 6.55 11.35
N ARG A 18 23.25 6.46 11.85
CA ARG A 18 22.94 6.63 13.28
C ARG A 18 21.51 6.21 13.64
N THR A 19 21.40 5.37 14.66
CA THR A 19 20.18 5.01 15.38
C THR A 19 19.63 6.24 16.11
N GLN A 20 18.36 6.59 15.88
CA GLN A 20 17.62 7.50 16.76
C GLN A 20 16.47 6.73 17.43
N THR A 21 16.52 6.67 18.75
CA THR A 21 15.36 6.40 19.60
C THR A 21 14.45 7.62 19.54
N SER A 22 13.30 7.49 18.87
CA SER A 22 12.23 8.49 18.87
C SER A 22 11.41 8.38 20.15
N THR A 23 11.68 9.24 21.12
CA THR A 23 10.69 9.65 22.12
C THR A 23 9.63 10.48 21.39
N LEU A 24 8.39 9.99 21.33
CA LEU A 24 7.25 10.74 20.81
C LEU A 24 7.09 12.02 21.64
N LEU A 25 7.50 13.15 21.06
CA LEU A 25 7.07 14.47 21.52
C LEU A 25 5.59 14.65 21.11
N PRO A 26 4.77 15.32 21.94
CA PRO A 26 3.39 15.62 21.57
C PRO A 26 3.42 16.44 20.28
N SER A 27 2.64 16.00 19.30
CA SER A 27 2.42 16.69 18.03
C SER A 27 2.07 18.15 18.29
N THR A 28 2.99 19.07 18.01
CA THR A 28 2.62 20.46 17.79
C THR A 28 1.67 20.48 16.61
N GLN A 29 0.51 21.07 16.77
CA GLN A 29 -0.56 21.30 15.79
C GLN A 29 -0.13 22.28 14.67
N LEU A 30 1.13 22.23 14.25
CA LEU A 30 1.67 22.88 13.07
C LEU A 30 1.45 21.92 11.92
N ASP A 31 0.44 22.08 11.04
CA ASP A 31 0.61 21.44 9.70
C ASP A 31 -0.24 21.90 8.50
N GLN A 32 -0.97 23.03 8.55
CA GLN A 32 -1.55 23.57 7.30
C GLN A 32 -1.44 25.09 7.13
N HIS A 33 -1.30 25.87 8.21
CA HIS A 33 -0.92 27.29 8.13
C HIS A 33 0.42 27.50 7.41
N SER A 34 1.33 26.53 7.51
CA SER A 34 2.64 26.53 6.84
C SER A 34 2.55 26.58 5.32
N LEU A 35 1.51 26.01 4.71
CA LEU A 35 1.32 25.96 3.26
C LEU A 35 0.71 27.24 2.67
N LEU A 36 0.11 28.07 3.53
CA LEU A 36 -0.26 29.45 3.23
C LEU A 36 0.90 30.44 3.47
N GLY A 37 1.97 29.98 4.12
CA GLY A 37 3.08 30.84 4.55
C GLY A 37 2.67 31.92 5.57
N LYS A 38 1.56 31.73 6.28
CA LYS A 38 0.97 32.70 7.22
C LYS A 38 0.57 32.03 8.53
N THR A 39 0.52 32.76 9.64
CA THR A 39 0.10 32.24 10.97
C THR A 39 -1.14 32.94 11.51
N THR A 40 -2.02 32.17 12.16
CA THR A 40 -3.20 32.67 12.90
C THR A 40 -2.96 32.78 14.41
N GLU A 41 -1.83 32.24 14.88
CA GLU A 41 -1.43 32.23 16.29
C GLU A 41 -0.11 32.97 16.49
N THR A 42 0.09 33.51 17.69
CA THR A 42 1.37 34.10 18.08
C THR A 42 2.41 33.00 18.24
N VAL A 43 3.55 33.14 17.56
CA VAL A 43 4.70 32.26 17.77
C VAL A 43 5.53 32.83 18.91
N ASP A 44 5.32 32.29 20.11
CA ASP A 44 6.13 32.63 21.28
C ASP A 44 7.55 32.07 21.14
N ARG A 45 8.53 32.97 21.16
CA ARG A 45 9.96 32.66 21.06
C ARG A 45 10.74 33.27 22.22
N SER A 46 10.05 33.73 23.25
CA SER A 46 10.62 34.38 24.44
C SER A 46 11.59 33.46 25.18
N ALA A 47 11.32 32.16 25.23
CA ALA A 47 12.21 31.15 25.80
C ALA A 47 13.60 31.08 25.13
N MET A 48 13.71 31.56 23.89
CA MET A 48 14.97 31.66 23.13
C MET A 48 15.56 33.08 23.15
N ASN A 49 15.02 34.00 23.95
CA ASN A 49 15.32 35.44 23.94
C ASN A 49 15.14 36.09 22.55
N LEU A 50 14.12 35.66 21.80
CA LEU A 50 13.78 36.21 20.49
C LEU A 50 12.41 36.88 20.55
N GLU A 51 12.20 37.88 19.68
CA GLU A 51 10.90 38.51 19.54
C GLU A 51 9.83 37.52 19.04
N GLU A 52 8.64 37.66 19.60
CA GLU A 52 7.45 36.92 19.18
C GLU A 52 7.09 37.29 17.73
N ILE A 53 6.61 36.31 16.98
CA ILE A 53 6.02 36.56 15.66
C ILE A 53 4.52 36.69 15.87
N LYS A 54 3.97 37.85 15.48
CA LYS A 54 2.53 38.13 15.57
C LYS A 54 1.77 37.38 14.48
N PRO A 55 0.50 37.03 14.73
CA PRO A 55 -0.36 36.42 13.72
C PRO A 55 -0.60 37.37 12.53
N ASP A 56 -0.56 36.81 11.33
CA ASP A 56 -0.90 37.49 10.07
C ASP A 56 -2.42 37.68 9.91
N PHE A 57 -3.20 36.77 10.51
CA PHE A 57 -4.66 36.82 10.53
C PHE A 57 -5.19 36.70 11.96
N SER A 58 -6.27 37.42 12.27
CA SER A 58 -7.13 37.00 13.37
C SER A 58 -7.92 35.74 12.99
N GLU A 59 -8.32 34.95 14.00
CA GLU A 59 -9.19 33.79 13.80
C GLU A 59 -10.46 34.14 13.01
N GLN A 60 -11.05 35.31 13.29
CA GLN A 60 -12.25 35.77 12.60
C GLN A 60 -11.99 36.14 11.13
N GLN A 61 -10.86 36.78 10.83
CA GLN A 61 -10.47 37.06 9.44
C GLN A 61 -10.27 35.75 8.69
N PHE A 62 -9.46 34.85 9.24
CA PHE A 62 -9.16 33.56 8.64
C PHE A 62 -10.42 32.73 8.35
N CYS A 63 -11.34 32.64 9.32
CA CYS A 63 -12.53 31.80 9.21
C CYS A 63 -13.64 32.40 8.32
N ARG A 64 -13.73 33.73 8.20
CA ARG A 64 -14.86 34.42 7.55
C ARG A 64 -14.51 35.06 6.19
N THR A 65 -13.34 34.76 5.65
CA THR A 65 -12.96 35.15 4.29
C THR A 65 -12.58 33.93 3.47
N TYR A 66 -12.91 33.95 2.18
CA TYR A 66 -12.39 32.95 1.25
C TYR A 66 -10.90 33.16 1.03
N LEU A 67 -10.13 32.08 1.13
CA LEU A 67 -8.66 32.09 1.08
C LEU A 67 -8.12 31.97 -0.36
N ASP A 68 -8.97 31.98 -1.39
CA ASP A 68 -8.59 31.80 -2.80
C ASP A 68 -7.60 32.84 -3.34
N ASN A 69 -7.58 34.03 -2.74
CA ASN A 69 -6.64 35.10 -3.10
C ASN A 69 -5.34 35.04 -2.28
N GLU A 70 -5.26 34.14 -1.31
CA GLU A 70 -4.05 33.90 -0.54
C GLU A 70 -3.12 32.95 -1.28
N LEU A 71 -1.82 33.14 -1.11
CA LEU A 71 -0.82 32.23 -1.66
C LEU A 71 -0.97 30.89 -0.94
N TYR A 72 -1.44 29.88 -1.67
CA TYR A 72 -1.55 28.52 -1.18
C TYR A 72 -0.77 27.61 -2.11
N ILE A 73 0.38 27.11 -1.63
CA ILE A 73 1.34 26.36 -2.47
C ILE A 73 0.67 25.21 -3.24
N PRO A 74 -0.19 24.36 -2.66
CA PRO A 74 -0.85 23.30 -3.42
C PRO A 74 -1.74 23.81 -4.57
N LYS A 75 -2.39 24.97 -4.40
CA LYS A 75 -3.14 25.62 -5.48
C LYS A 75 -2.20 26.14 -6.59
N GLU A 76 -1.04 26.68 -6.25
CA GLU A 76 -0.06 27.09 -7.28
C GLU A 76 0.42 25.91 -8.12
N TYR A 77 0.66 24.74 -7.49
CA TYR A 77 1.00 23.51 -8.22
C TYR A 77 -0.16 23.03 -9.10
N LEU A 78 -1.40 23.09 -8.59
CA LEU A 78 -2.60 22.78 -9.37
C LEU A 78 -2.71 23.70 -10.60
N ASP A 79 -2.61 25.02 -10.42
CA ASP A 79 -2.71 26.03 -11.49
C ASP A 79 -1.55 25.90 -12.50
N ALA A 80 -0.38 25.44 -12.05
CA ALA A 80 0.76 25.11 -12.90
C ALA A 80 0.63 23.77 -13.66
N GLY A 81 -0.48 23.04 -13.48
CA GLY A 81 -0.80 21.80 -14.20
C GLY A 81 -0.23 20.52 -13.57
N TYR A 82 0.27 20.58 -12.34
CA TYR A 82 0.67 19.38 -11.60
C TYR A 82 -0.54 18.63 -11.09
N MET A 83 -0.47 17.29 -11.10
CA MET A 83 -1.43 16.47 -10.38
C MET A 83 -1.26 16.67 -8.88
N THR A 84 -2.36 17.00 -8.20
CA THR A 84 -2.38 17.33 -6.77
C THR A 84 -3.35 16.43 -6.04
N LEU A 85 -2.87 15.86 -4.93
CA LEU A 85 -3.65 15.03 -4.02
C LEU A 85 -3.64 15.69 -2.65
N ASP A 86 -4.83 16.02 -2.17
CA ASP A 86 -5.07 16.45 -0.81
C ASP A 86 -5.40 15.23 0.07
N ALA A 87 -4.59 15.02 1.10
CA ALA A 87 -4.54 13.81 1.90
C ALA A 87 -4.98 14.00 3.36
N GLU A 88 -5.89 14.94 3.61
CA GLU A 88 -6.45 15.18 4.95
C GLU A 88 -7.28 14.00 5.44
N ASP A 89 -7.03 13.56 6.68
CA ASP A 89 -7.64 12.38 7.29
C ASP A 89 -8.79 12.69 8.24
N TYR A 90 -9.06 13.98 8.49
CA TYR A 90 -10.12 14.47 9.38
C TYR A 90 -11.12 15.38 8.64
N THR A 91 -12.35 15.44 9.16
CA THR A 91 -13.43 16.27 8.57
C THR A 91 -13.16 17.77 8.69
N ALA A 92 -12.41 18.17 9.72
CA ALA A 92 -11.95 19.52 9.92
C ALA A 92 -10.49 19.65 9.51
N SER A 93 -10.19 20.57 8.60
CA SER A 93 -8.83 20.98 8.24
C SER A 93 -8.69 22.49 8.40
N VAL A 94 -7.47 23.04 8.32
CA VAL A 94 -7.25 24.49 8.37
C VAL A 94 -7.95 25.17 7.20
N LEU A 95 -8.01 24.54 6.02
CA LEU A 95 -8.78 25.06 4.89
C LEU A 95 -10.27 24.68 4.92
N ASN A 96 -10.67 23.75 5.77
CA ASN A 96 -12.04 23.24 5.82
C ASN A 96 -12.45 22.95 7.26
N TYR A 97 -12.53 23.99 8.08
CA TYR A 97 -12.97 23.88 9.47
C TYR A 97 -14.50 24.09 9.55
N PRO A 98 -15.23 23.37 10.43
CA PRO A 98 -16.65 23.61 10.65
C PRO A 98 -16.96 25.10 10.85
N ASP A 99 -17.98 25.59 10.16
CA ASP A 99 -18.39 27.00 10.16
C ASP A 99 -17.38 28.01 9.61
N CYS A 100 -16.26 27.61 8.99
CA CYS A 100 -15.35 28.50 8.25
C CYS A 100 -15.57 28.43 6.74
N TYR A 101 -15.21 29.50 6.02
CA TYR A 101 -15.41 29.58 4.57
C TYR A 101 -14.37 28.79 3.78
N GLY A 102 -13.12 28.76 4.23
CA GLY A 102 -12.07 27.97 3.58
C GLY A 102 -11.71 28.45 2.16
N MET A 103 -11.39 27.50 1.30
CA MET A 103 -11.19 27.73 -0.14
C MET A 103 -12.51 27.54 -0.89
N LYS A 104 -12.83 28.47 -1.78
CA LYS A 104 -14.02 28.37 -2.65
C LYS A 104 -13.76 27.43 -3.83
N GLU A 105 -12.60 27.55 -4.45
CA GLU A 105 -12.18 26.71 -5.56
C GLU A 105 -11.48 25.44 -5.08
N LYS A 106 -11.56 24.40 -5.89
CA LYS A 106 -10.83 23.15 -5.61
C LYS A 106 -9.33 23.41 -5.61
N THR A 107 -8.67 22.91 -4.59
CA THR A 107 -7.22 23.00 -4.37
C THR A 107 -6.48 21.73 -4.76
N ALA A 108 -7.20 20.64 -4.99
CA ALA A 108 -6.64 19.38 -5.44
C ALA A 108 -7.51 18.69 -6.49
N HIS A 109 -6.88 17.88 -7.33
CA HIS A 109 -7.58 16.99 -8.26
C HIS A 109 -8.30 15.87 -7.51
N HIS A 110 -7.68 15.40 -6.43
CA HIS A 110 -8.14 14.27 -5.63
C HIS A 110 -8.16 14.66 -4.16
N TYR A 111 -9.25 14.32 -3.48
CA TYR A 111 -9.41 14.46 -2.04
C TYR A 111 -9.52 13.07 -1.41
N TYR A 112 -8.79 12.87 -0.31
CA TYR A 112 -8.75 11.61 0.45
C TYR A 112 -10.13 11.14 0.92
N SER A 113 -10.97 12.07 1.38
CA SER A 113 -12.29 11.77 1.93
C SER A 113 -13.23 11.03 0.96
N ASN A 114 -13.01 11.12 -0.35
CA ASN A 114 -13.86 10.48 -1.35
C ASN A 114 -13.12 9.53 -2.31
N SER A 115 -11.90 9.09 -1.97
CA SER A 115 -11.07 8.28 -2.86
C SER A 115 -10.66 6.96 -2.24
N PHE A 116 -10.63 5.89 -3.04
CA PHE A 116 -9.81 4.73 -2.71
C PHE A 116 -8.35 5.07 -3.02
N ILE A 117 -7.45 4.89 -2.07
CA ILE A 117 -6.01 5.06 -2.29
C ILE A 117 -5.34 3.72 -2.04
N ILE A 118 -4.60 3.24 -3.02
CA ILE A 118 -3.97 1.92 -2.99
C ILE A 118 -2.47 2.11 -3.14
N PHE A 119 -1.73 1.72 -2.11
CA PHE A 119 -0.28 1.61 -2.15
C PHE A 119 0.09 0.15 -2.37
N LEU A 120 0.86 -0.12 -3.42
CA LEU A 120 1.27 -1.45 -3.82
C LEU A 120 2.79 -1.46 -4.03
N GLY A 121 3.47 -2.38 -3.35
CA GLY A 121 4.83 -2.79 -3.70
C GLY A 121 4.78 -3.84 -4.81
N ASP A 122 5.78 -3.84 -5.69
CA ASP A 122 5.97 -4.90 -6.70
C ASP A 122 6.62 -6.15 -6.09
N HIS A 123 7.35 -5.97 -4.98
CA HIS A 123 7.98 -7.03 -4.20
C HIS A 123 8.02 -6.66 -2.70
N GLY A 124 8.37 -7.62 -1.85
CA GLY A 124 8.69 -7.34 -0.45
C GLY A 124 10.15 -6.90 -0.25
N PRO A 125 10.65 -6.80 0.99
CA PRO A 125 11.99 -6.28 1.27
C PRO A 125 13.10 -7.20 0.74
N ARG A 126 13.90 -6.71 -0.23
CA ARG A 126 15.01 -7.47 -0.87
C ARG A 126 16.41 -7.12 -0.35
N PHE A 127 16.51 -6.08 0.46
CA PHE A 127 17.76 -5.56 0.98
C PHE A 127 17.59 -5.27 2.48
N GLY A 128 18.70 -5.17 3.21
CA GLY A 128 18.69 -4.94 4.65
C GLY A 128 18.75 -6.22 5.47
N GLU A 129 18.77 -6.08 6.80
CA GLU A 129 18.74 -7.21 7.73
C GLU A 129 17.45 -8.03 7.58
N GLU A 130 16.37 -7.33 7.21
CA GLU A 130 15.04 -7.85 6.90
C GLU A 130 15.03 -8.79 5.69
N ALA A 131 16.10 -8.87 4.89
CA ALA A 131 16.22 -9.80 3.77
C ALA A 131 17.05 -11.07 4.09
N ASN A 132 17.75 -11.12 5.23
CA ASN A 132 18.82 -12.12 5.48
C ASN A 132 18.42 -13.42 6.18
N ALA A 133 17.19 -13.58 6.67
CA ALA A 133 16.70 -14.80 7.33
C ALA A 133 15.90 -15.70 6.37
N ARG A 134 15.83 -17.02 6.64
CA ARG A 134 15.06 -17.97 5.80
C ARG A 134 13.56 -17.67 5.69
N VAL A 135 12.98 -17.02 6.71
CA VAL A 135 11.59 -16.53 6.65
C VAL A 135 11.45 -15.42 5.59
N ASN A 136 12.56 -14.75 5.25
CA ASN A 136 12.57 -13.55 4.43
C ASN A 136 12.52 -13.86 2.93
N ASP A 137 12.75 -15.10 2.51
CA ASP A 137 12.48 -15.51 1.11
C ASP A 137 10.98 -15.46 0.80
N ALA A 138 10.13 -15.79 1.77
CA ALA A 138 8.69 -15.65 1.64
C ALA A 138 8.30 -14.16 1.68
N GLU A 139 8.88 -13.37 2.58
CA GLU A 139 8.61 -11.92 2.66
C GLU A 139 9.04 -11.18 1.39
N GLN A 140 10.17 -11.53 0.77
CA GLN A 140 10.58 -10.97 -0.53
C GLN A 140 9.54 -11.20 -1.65
N ARG A 141 8.77 -12.29 -1.54
CA ARG A 141 7.71 -12.69 -2.47
C ARG A 141 6.33 -12.23 -2.02
N ASN A 142 6.26 -11.48 -0.91
CA ASN A 142 5.04 -10.93 -0.34
C ASN A 142 5.03 -9.40 -0.53
N PRO A 143 4.46 -8.89 -1.62
CA PRO A 143 4.50 -7.47 -1.89
C PRO A 143 3.56 -6.71 -0.95
N PHE A 144 3.99 -5.52 -0.52
CA PHE A 144 3.19 -4.66 0.35
C PHE A 144 1.89 -4.23 -0.34
N LEU A 145 0.77 -4.28 0.36
CA LEU A 145 -0.51 -3.75 -0.10
C LEU A 145 -1.19 -3.00 1.05
N TYR A 146 -1.54 -1.75 0.81
CA TYR A 146 -2.30 -0.93 1.75
C TYR A 146 -3.42 -0.20 1.01
N ILE A 147 -4.65 -0.36 1.52
CA ILE A 147 -5.85 0.22 0.91
C ILE A 147 -6.48 1.18 1.91
N VAL A 148 -6.54 2.43 1.51
CA VAL A 148 -7.39 3.43 2.14
C VAL A 148 -8.73 3.45 1.43
N ILE A 149 -9.81 3.49 2.22
CA ILE A 149 -11.16 3.62 1.70
C ILE A 149 -11.70 5.07 1.87
N PRO A 150 -12.62 5.49 0.98
CA PRO A 150 -13.37 6.74 1.13
C PRO A 150 -13.99 6.86 2.51
N GLU A 151 -14.03 8.08 3.06
CA GLU A 151 -14.51 8.36 4.41
C GLU A 151 -15.94 7.87 4.63
N HIS A 152 -16.84 8.13 3.68
CA HIS A 152 -18.24 7.70 3.75
C HIS A 152 -18.44 6.17 3.70
N LEU A 153 -17.40 5.42 3.33
CA LEU A 153 -17.40 3.96 3.33
C LEU A 153 -16.69 3.38 4.56
N ARG A 154 -16.04 4.21 5.39
CA ARG A 154 -15.44 3.75 6.65
C ARG A 154 -16.53 3.24 7.59
N TYR A 155 -16.23 2.16 8.29
CA TYR A 155 -17.17 1.47 9.19
C TYR A 155 -18.44 0.95 8.52
N SER A 156 -18.48 0.88 7.18
CA SER A 156 -19.56 0.22 6.45
C SER A 156 -19.40 -1.31 6.47
N PRO A 157 -20.46 -2.09 6.17
CA PRO A 157 -20.34 -3.54 5.98
C PRO A 157 -19.30 -3.94 4.92
N MET A 158 -19.08 -3.10 3.90
CA MET A 158 -18.03 -3.31 2.90
C MET A 158 -16.64 -3.16 3.51
N HIS A 159 -16.44 -2.18 4.40
CA HIS A 159 -15.19 -2.03 5.14
C HIS A 159 -14.92 -3.23 6.04
N GLU A 160 -15.93 -3.73 6.75
CA GLU A 160 -15.80 -4.95 7.56
C GLU A 160 -15.42 -6.16 6.69
N GLN A 161 -16.03 -6.29 5.51
CA GLN A 161 -15.70 -7.35 4.55
C GLN A 161 -14.25 -7.24 4.04
N LEU A 162 -13.79 -6.02 3.74
CA LEU A 162 -12.41 -5.76 3.32
C LEU A 162 -11.42 -6.14 4.42
N VAL A 163 -11.71 -5.79 5.67
CA VAL A 163 -10.89 -6.16 6.83
C VAL A 163 -10.84 -7.69 6.98
N GLN A 164 -11.96 -8.39 6.88
CA GLN A 164 -11.98 -9.86 6.92
C GLN A 164 -11.13 -10.48 5.81
N ASN A 165 -11.24 -9.95 4.58
CA ASN A 165 -10.47 -10.45 3.44
C ASN A 165 -8.96 -10.12 3.53
N SER A 166 -8.56 -9.15 4.37
CA SER A 166 -7.15 -8.81 4.57
C SER A 166 -6.35 -9.89 5.29
N GLU A 167 -7.03 -10.84 5.95
CA GLU A 167 -6.41 -11.98 6.64
C GLU A 167 -6.21 -13.20 5.71
N GLU A 168 -6.61 -13.10 4.44
CA GLU A 168 -6.53 -14.17 3.45
C GLU A 168 -5.41 -13.95 2.43
N LEU A 169 -4.97 -15.03 1.78
CA LEU A 169 -3.93 -14.97 0.75
C LEU A 169 -4.44 -14.21 -0.49
N LEU A 170 -3.77 -13.12 -0.86
CA LEU A 170 -4.14 -12.25 -1.98
C LEU A 170 -3.19 -12.37 -3.17
N THR A 171 -3.71 -12.10 -4.38
CA THR A 171 -2.92 -11.99 -5.60
C THR A 171 -3.18 -10.67 -6.32
N HIS A 172 -2.30 -10.33 -7.25
CA HIS A 172 -2.51 -9.17 -8.13
C HIS A 172 -3.77 -9.30 -9.00
N HIS A 173 -4.25 -10.53 -9.25
CA HIS A 173 -5.50 -10.75 -9.94
C HIS A 173 -6.72 -10.35 -9.10
N ASP A 174 -6.65 -10.51 -7.77
CA ASP A 174 -7.69 -10.03 -6.86
C ASP A 174 -7.73 -8.51 -6.83
N LEU A 175 -6.57 -7.85 -6.83
CA LEU A 175 -6.50 -6.39 -6.95
C LEU A 175 -7.08 -5.89 -8.28
N HIS A 176 -6.75 -6.54 -9.40
CA HIS A 176 -7.37 -6.25 -10.69
C HIS A 176 -8.89 -6.40 -10.66
N ALA A 177 -9.41 -7.50 -10.07
CA ALA A 177 -10.84 -7.71 -9.91
C ALA A 177 -11.50 -6.64 -9.02
N THR A 178 -10.80 -6.23 -7.96
CA THR A 178 -11.22 -5.16 -7.03
C THR A 178 -11.36 -3.82 -7.75
N LEU A 179 -10.36 -3.43 -8.54
CA LEU A 179 -10.39 -2.19 -9.32
C LEU A 179 -11.56 -2.17 -10.33
N LYS A 180 -11.83 -3.31 -10.98
CA LYS A 180 -13.01 -3.44 -11.84
C LYS A 180 -14.32 -3.35 -11.07
N ASP A 181 -14.41 -3.98 -9.90
CA ASP A 181 -15.60 -3.93 -9.02
C ASP A 181 -15.91 -2.48 -8.60
N ILE A 182 -14.88 -1.75 -8.14
CA ILE A 182 -14.96 -0.31 -7.79
C ILE A 182 -15.43 0.53 -8.99
N LEU A 183 -14.91 0.27 -10.19
CA LEU A 183 -15.17 1.10 -11.35
C LEU A 183 -16.55 0.84 -11.97
N TYR A 184 -16.95 -0.42 -12.08
CA TYR A 184 -18.08 -0.80 -12.95
C TYR A 184 -19.30 -1.34 -12.20
N PHE A 185 -19.16 -1.81 -10.95
CA PHE A 185 -20.22 -2.60 -10.30
C PHE A 185 -20.68 -1.98 -8.97
N GLN A 186 -19.78 -1.72 -8.03
CA GLN A 186 -20.12 -1.18 -6.71
C GLN A 186 -20.81 0.20 -6.72
N PRO A 187 -20.51 1.14 -7.65
CA PRO A 187 -21.16 2.44 -7.64
C PRO A 187 -22.68 2.35 -7.82
N ALA A 188 -23.17 1.37 -8.59
CA ALA A 188 -24.61 1.19 -8.83
C ALA A 188 -25.39 0.77 -7.58
N SER A 189 -24.73 0.10 -6.63
CA SER A 189 -25.32 -0.36 -5.37
C SER A 189 -24.87 0.49 -4.17
N ASN A 190 -24.15 1.59 -4.40
CA ASN A 190 -23.51 2.38 -3.35
C ASN A 190 -22.66 1.51 -2.40
N PHE A 191 -21.87 0.60 -2.97
CA PHE A 191 -20.96 -0.29 -2.24
C PHE A 191 -21.64 -1.25 -1.24
N THR A 192 -22.92 -1.59 -1.44
CA THR A 192 -23.66 -2.51 -0.55
C THR A 192 -23.65 -3.97 -1.00
N GLU A 193 -23.21 -4.25 -2.23
CA GLU A 193 -23.16 -5.62 -2.75
C GLU A 193 -21.88 -6.35 -2.30
N LEU A 194 -22.03 -7.29 -1.36
CA LEU A 194 -20.92 -8.03 -0.78
C LEU A 194 -20.82 -9.49 -1.22
N GLU A 195 -21.78 -10.01 -1.96
CA GLU A 195 -21.75 -11.42 -2.37
C GLU A 195 -20.67 -11.69 -3.43
N PHE A 196 -20.14 -12.92 -3.39
CA PHE A 196 -19.16 -13.40 -4.36
C PHE A 196 -19.63 -13.16 -5.79
N LYS A 197 -18.73 -12.61 -6.62
CA LYS A 197 -19.02 -12.26 -8.00
C LYS A 197 -17.81 -12.49 -8.88
N VAL A 198 -18.07 -13.08 -10.05
CA VAL A 198 -17.08 -13.25 -11.12
C VAL A 198 -17.24 -12.10 -12.12
N PHE A 199 -16.15 -11.40 -12.42
CA PHE A 199 -16.15 -10.21 -13.30
C PHE A 199 -15.66 -10.47 -14.73
N ASP A 200 -15.04 -11.63 -14.95
CA ASP A 200 -14.40 -12.00 -16.22
C ASP A 200 -14.70 -13.46 -16.55
N SER A 201 -14.68 -13.79 -17.84
CA SER A 201 -14.70 -15.20 -18.28
C SER A 201 -13.49 -15.98 -17.74
N ASN A 202 -12.38 -15.28 -17.48
CA ASN A 202 -11.17 -15.84 -16.89
C ASN A 202 -11.16 -15.54 -15.37
N LYS A 203 -11.49 -16.55 -14.56
CA LYS A 203 -11.69 -16.46 -13.10
C LYS A 203 -10.39 -16.37 -12.29
N ARG A 204 -9.49 -15.44 -12.63
CA ARG A 204 -8.16 -15.38 -12.01
C ARG A 204 -8.12 -14.71 -10.65
N GLY A 205 -9.12 -13.89 -10.31
CA GLY A 205 -9.15 -13.16 -9.05
C GLY A 205 -10.56 -12.78 -8.63
N SER A 206 -10.69 -12.44 -7.34
CA SER A 206 -11.92 -12.01 -6.69
C SER A 206 -11.74 -10.63 -6.06
N SER A 207 -12.77 -9.78 -6.12
CA SER A 207 -12.73 -8.46 -5.48
C SER A 207 -12.57 -8.62 -3.97
N VAL A 208 -11.67 -7.83 -3.36
CA VAL A 208 -11.48 -7.82 -1.91
C VAL A 208 -12.60 -7.09 -1.16
N LEU A 209 -13.52 -6.43 -1.88
CA LEU A 209 -14.70 -5.77 -1.29
C LEU A 209 -15.89 -6.72 -1.10
N ARG A 210 -15.78 -7.97 -1.58
CA ARG A 210 -16.84 -8.98 -1.59
C ARG A 210 -16.36 -10.25 -0.87
N ARG A 211 -17.30 -11.08 -0.41
CA ARG A 211 -17.01 -12.43 0.06
C ARG A 211 -16.30 -13.23 -1.03
N TYR A 212 -15.33 -14.04 -0.61
CA TYR A 212 -14.78 -15.07 -1.48
C TYR A 212 -15.76 -16.22 -1.69
N GLU A 213 -15.48 -17.04 -2.69
CA GLU A 213 -16.30 -18.20 -3.04
C GLU A 213 -16.42 -19.16 -1.84
N GLU A 214 -17.67 -19.48 -1.48
CA GLU A 214 -17.95 -20.32 -0.32
C GLU A 214 -17.35 -21.72 -0.49
N GLY A 215 -16.72 -22.22 0.57
CA GLY A 215 -16.08 -23.55 0.58
C GLY A 215 -14.74 -23.62 -0.17
N VAL A 216 -14.26 -22.55 -0.79
CA VAL A 216 -12.97 -22.53 -1.51
C VAL A 216 -11.89 -21.89 -0.63
N LYS A 217 -11.09 -22.72 0.03
CA LYS A 217 -9.92 -22.23 0.79
C LYS A 217 -8.88 -21.62 -0.14
N ARG A 218 -8.42 -20.40 0.18
CA ARG A 218 -7.37 -19.70 -0.56
C ARG A 218 -5.99 -20.28 -0.20
N SER A 219 -5.24 -20.66 -1.22
CA SER A 219 -3.91 -21.29 -1.11
C SER A 219 -3.18 -21.21 -2.44
N CYS A 220 -1.88 -21.52 -2.48
CA CYS A 220 -1.15 -21.62 -3.75
C CYS A 220 -1.68 -22.71 -4.70
N LYS A 221 -2.54 -23.63 -4.23
CA LYS A 221 -3.19 -24.64 -5.07
C LYS A 221 -4.45 -24.09 -5.76
N THR A 222 -5.16 -23.19 -5.10
CA THR A 222 -6.47 -22.67 -5.55
C THR A 222 -6.37 -21.30 -6.20
N LEU A 223 -5.31 -20.55 -5.90
CA LEU A 223 -5.01 -19.28 -6.53
C LEU A 223 -3.96 -19.44 -7.64
N PRO A 224 -3.99 -18.57 -8.68
CA PRO A 224 -3.04 -18.62 -9.78
C PRO A 224 -1.66 -18.06 -9.37
N ILE A 225 -1.04 -18.66 -8.36
CA ILE A 225 0.29 -18.31 -7.86
C ILE A 225 1.26 -19.39 -8.38
N PRO A 226 2.24 -19.03 -9.24
CA PRO A 226 3.28 -19.97 -9.65
C PRO A 226 3.99 -20.54 -8.42
N PHE A 227 4.33 -21.83 -8.45
CA PHE A 227 4.87 -22.54 -7.27
C PHE A 227 6.12 -21.87 -6.69
N GLN A 228 6.99 -21.33 -7.55
CA GLN A 228 8.19 -20.60 -7.14
C GLN A 228 7.91 -19.27 -6.41
N TYR A 229 6.69 -18.73 -6.50
CA TYR A 229 6.25 -17.54 -5.79
C TYR A 229 5.27 -17.85 -4.66
N CYS A 230 5.00 -19.14 -4.41
CA CYS A 230 4.15 -19.54 -3.30
C CYS A 230 4.80 -19.16 -1.96
N ILE A 231 4.04 -18.43 -1.14
CA ILE A 231 4.44 -18.05 0.23
C ILE A 231 3.82 -18.94 1.31
N CYS A 232 2.91 -19.87 0.95
CA CYS A 232 2.33 -20.81 1.91
C CYS A 232 3.45 -21.67 2.52
N GLN A 233 3.52 -21.66 3.85
CA GLN A 233 4.41 -22.54 4.59
C GLN A 233 3.77 -23.92 4.75
N TYR A 234 4.58 -24.96 4.58
CA TYR A 234 4.16 -26.35 4.78
C TYR A 234 4.85 -26.90 6.02
N VAL A 235 4.14 -27.71 6.80
CA VAL A 235 4.73 -28.42 7.93
C VAL A 235 5.80 -29.36 7.39
N THR A 236 7.05 -29.12 7.75
CA THR A 236 8.17 -29.99 7.38
C THR A 236 8.50 -30.93 8.53
N SER A 237 8.67 -32.21 8.22
CA SER A 237 9.17 -33.19 9.18
C SER A 237 10.58 -33.60 8.82
N LYS A 238 11.46 -33.71 9.82
CA LYS A 238 12.77 -34.30 9.61
C LYS A 238 12.56 -35.79 9.33
N VAL A 239 12.98 -36.23 8.15
CA VAL A 239 13.08 -37.66 7.85
C VAL A 239 14.39 -38.12 8.45
N ASP A 240 14.37 -39.12 9.34
CA ASP A 240 15.59 -39.74 9.90
C ASP A 240 15.88 -41.10 9.25
N ASP A 241 14.84 -41.79 8.82
CA ASP A 241 14.91 -43.08 8.13
C ASP A 241 15.72 -42.98 6.82
N LYS A 242 16.72 -43.85 6.67
CA LYS A 242 17.66 -43.80 5.55
C LYS A 242 17.04 -44.27 4.24
N GLU A 243 16.18 -45.28 4.29
CA GLU A 243 15.51 -45.83 3.11
C GLU A 243 14.53 -44.81 2.56
N LEU A 244 13.70 -44.21 3.41
CA LEU A 244 12.78 -43.14 3.04
C LEU A 244 13.50 -41.91 2.51
N LYS A 245 14.66 -41.52 3.09
CA LYS A 245 15.49 -40.44 2.52
C LYS A 245 15.93 -40.75 1.10
N TRP A 246 16.39 -41.98 0.88
CA TRP A 246 16.86 -42.41 -0.44
C TRP A 246 15.71 -42.44 -1.46
N GLU A 247 14.55 -42.98 -1.08
CA GLU A 247 13.35 -43.00 -1.92
C GLU A 247 12.87 -41.59 -2.27
N LEU A 248 12.82 -40.67 -1.29
CA LEU A 248 12.45 -39.28 -1.53
C LEU A 248 13.46 -38.55 -2.41
N GLY A 249 14.75 -38.83 -2.24
CA GLY A 249 15.81 -38.32 -3.10
C GLY A 249 15.64 -38.77 -4.55
N LEU A 250 15.44 -40.09 -4.76
CA LEU A 250 15.20 -40.67 -6.09
C LEU A 250 13.98 -40.06 -6.75
N PHE A 251 12.86 -39.96 -6.01
CA PHE A 251 11.66 -39.32 -6.50
C PHE A 251 11.91 -37.89 -6.96
N ALA A 252 12.62 -37.08 -6.16
CA ALA A 252 12.94 -35.70 -6.53
C ALA A 252 13.84 -35.60 -7.77
N ALA A 253 14.84 -36.48 -7.89
CA ALA A 253 15.72 -36.56 -9.06
C ALA A 253 14.94 -36.93 -10.34
N ASP A 254 14.04 -37.91 -10.24
CA ASP A 254 13.20 -38.35 -11.36
C ASP A 254 12.24 -37.24 -11.80
N GLN A 255 11.62 -36.52 -10.86
CA GLN A 255 10.75 -35.38 -11.20
C GLN A 255 11.53 -34.26 -11.90
N LEU A 256 12.75 -33.96 -11.45
CA LEU A 256 13.59 -32.97 -12.10
C LEU A 256 13.97 -33.40 -13.51
N ASP A 257 14.37 -34.66 -13.72
CA ASP A 257 14.69 -35.20 -15.05
C ASP A 257 13.49 -35.11 -16.01
N LEU A 258 12.28 -35.41 -15.52
CA LEU A 258 11.04 -35.26 -16.30
C LEU A 258 10.79 -33.81 -16.73
N ILE A 259 11.01 -32.83 -15.83
CA ILE A 259 10.89 -31.41 -16.15
C ILE A 259 11.92 -31.00 -17.21
N LEU A 260 13.18 -31.40 -17.05
CA LEU A 260 14.23 -31.07 -18.02
C LEU A 260 13.92 -31.65 -19.41
N LYS A 261 13.36 -32.86 -19.46
CA LYS A 261 12.90 -33.49 -20.70
C LYS A 261 11.72 -32.76 -21.32
N SER A 262 10.72 -32.37 -20.53
CA SER A 262 9.55 -31.65 -21.05
C SER A 262 9.90 -30.28 -21.60
N GLU A 263 10.88 -29.60 -21.00
CA GLU A 263 11.39 -28.31 -21.46
C GLU A 263 12.43 -28.44 -22.60
N GLY A 264 12.84 -29.67 -22.96
CA GLY A 264 13.76 -29.92 -24.07
C GLY A 264 15.21 -29.51 -23.82
N VAL A 265 15.61 -29.35 -22.55
CA VAL A 265 16.95 -28.85 -22.15
C VAL A 265 17.89 -29.94 -21.63
N SER A 266 17.47 -31.22 -21.64
CA SER A 266 18.27 -32.33 -21.10
C SER A 266 19.69 -32.43 -21.67
N SER A 267 19.90 -32.07 -22.94
CA SER A 267 21.23 -32.11 -23.59
C SER A 267 22.18 -30.99 -23.12
N MET A 268 21.65 -29.97 -22.46
CA MET A 268 22.42 -28.85 -21.89
C MET A 268 22.81 -29.10 -20.42
N CYS A 269 22.23 -30.14 -19.80
CA CYS A 269 22.41 -30.46 -18.39
C CYS A 269 23.22 -31.74 -18.19
N GLU A 270 23.90 -31.87 -17.05
CA GLU A 270 24.53 -33.12 -16.64
C GLU A 270 23.46 -34.15 -16.24
N SER A 271 23.76 -35.44 -16.43
CA SER A 271 22.90 -36.53 -15.96
C SER A 271 22.77 -36.49 -14.44
N ILE A 272 21.53 -36.44 -13.95
CA ILE A 272 21.23 -36.41 -12.52
C ILE A 272 21.60 -37.75 -11.90
N LYS A 273 22.53 -37.73 -10.94
CA LYS A 273 22.96 -38.91 -10.18
C LYS A 273 22.93 -38.59 -8.69
N LEU A 274 22.27 -39.46 -7.93
CA LEU A 274 22.35 -39.42 -6.47
C LEU A 274 23.52 -40.30 -6.03
N TYR A 275 24.40 -39.73 -5.22
CA TYR A 275 25.44 -40.49 -4.52
C TYR A 275 24.93 -40.84 -3.12
N ASN A 276 25.38 -41.97 -2.57
CA ASN A 276 24.96 -42.43 -1.25
C ASN A 276 25.04 -41.30 -0.21
N VAL A 277 23.88 -41.00 0.41
CA VAL A 277 23.69 -40.02 1.48
C VAL A 277 23.91 -40.68 2.84
#